data_AF-A0A412TJ33-F1
#
_entry.id   AF-A0A412TJ33-F1
#
_cell.length_a   1.000
_cell.length_b   1.000
_cell.length_c   1.000
_cell.angle_alpha   90.00
_cell.angle_beta   90.00
_cell.angle_gamma   90.00
#
_symmetry.space_group_name_H-M   'P 1'
#
loop_
_entity.id
_entity.type
_entity.pdbx_description
1 polymer ?
#
loop_
_entity_poly.entity_id
_entity_poly.type
_entity_poly.pdbx_seq_one_letter_code
_entity_poly.pdbx_strand_id
1 'polypeptide(L)'
;MFSSYDYSILAKEYINEIVMKVFKIGNYIKVLKGEYKGQIFQIDDISINNEFFKVSNYNLSGISLKREDVILATEEEFDKFNSNLQNQSFSSSFLSEI
;
A
#
# COMPACT_ATOMS: atom_id res chain seq x y z
N MET A 1 -29.41 -31.20 -16.11
CA MET A 1 -28.24 -31.23 -15.21
C MET A 1 -27.80 -29.78 -15.08
N PHE A 2 -28.25 -29.09 -14.02
CA PHE A 2 -27.90 -27.68 -13.83
C PHE A 2 -26.44 -27.63 -13.35
N SER A 3 -25.59 -26.90 -14.08
CA SER A 3 -24.23 -26.63 -13.65
C SER A 3 -24.29 -26.06 -12.24
N SER A 4 -23.63 -26.70 -11.29
CA SER A 4 -23.39 -26.11 -9.98
C SER A 4 -22.66 -24.79 -10.23
N TYR A 5 -23.39 -23.68 -10.16
CA TYR A 5 -22.79 -22.35 -10.21
C TYR A 5 -21.75 -22.32 -9.10
N ASP A 6 -20.50 -22.13 -9.47
CA ASP A 6 -19.40 -22.13 -8.52
C ASP A 6 -19.46 -20.79 -7.75
N TYR A 7 -20.24 -20.79 -6.68
CA TYR A 7 -20.46 -19.61 -5.83
C TYR A 7 -19.16 -19.00 -5.31
N SER A 8 -18.07 -19.77 -5.29
CA SER A 8 -16.73 -19.29 -4.96
C SER A 8 -16.17 -18.28 -5.97
N ILE A 9 -16.50 -18.43 -7.26
CA ILE A 9 -16.09 -17.49 -8.32
C ILE A 9 -16.82 -16.16 -8.16
N LEU A 10 -18.15 -16.21 -8.00
CA LEU A 10 -18.98 -15.02 -7.80
C LEU A 10 -18.61 -14.25 -6.53
N ALA A 11 -18.27 -14.96 -5.44
CA ALA A 11 -17.78 -14.34 -4.22
C ALA A 11 -16.43 -13.63 -4.42
N LYS A 12 -15.51 -14.23 -5.20
CA LYS A 12 -14.21 -13.63 -5.52
C LYS A 12 -14.37 -12.36 -6.37
N GLU A 13 -15.24 -12.40 -7.37
CA GLU A 13 -15.55 -11.23 -8.21
C GLU A 13 -16.16 -10.08 -7.39
N TYR A 14 -17.12 -10.36 -6.52
CA TYR A 14 -17.76 -9.36 -5.66
C TYR A 14 -16.78 -8.71 -4.66
N ILE A 15 -15.88 -9.51 -4.06
CA ILE A 15 -14.83 -8.99 -3.18
C ILE A 15 -13.90 -8.05 -3.96
N ASN A 16 -13.52 -8.42 -5.20
CA ASN A 16 -12.69 -7.57 -6.04
C ASN A 16 -13.37 -6.23 -6.35
N GLU A 17 -14.67 -6.21 -6.64
CA GLU A 17 -15.42 -4.97 -6.87
C GLU A 17 -15.44 -4.05 -5.63
N ILE A 18 -15.65 -4.61 -4.44
CA ILE A 18 -15.62 -3.83 -3.19
C ILE A 18 -14.20 -3.28 -2.95
N VAL A 19 -13.18 -4.11 -3.15
CA VAL A 19 -11.78 -3.69 -2.97
C VAL A 19 -11.44 -2.54 -3.91
N MET A 20 -11.86 -2.57 -5.19
CA MET A 20 -11.65 -1.47 -6.14
C MET A 20 -12.39 -0.18 -5.75
N LYS A 21 -13.49 -0.28 -5.01
CA LYS A 21 -14.20 0.91 -4.49
C LYS A 21 -13.46 1.56 -3.33
N VAL A 22 -12.75 0.75 -2.54
CA VAL A 22 -12.06 1.19 -1.32
C VAL A 22 -10.63 1.64 -1.61
N PHE A 23 -9.87 0.85 -2.37
CA PHE A 23 -8.49 1.15 -2.75
C PHE A 23 -8.45 1.67 -4.19
N LYS A 24 -7.96 2.89 -4.36
CA LYS A 24 -7.78 3.52 -5.67
C LYS A 24 -6.34 3.97 -5.85
N ILE A 25 -5.91 4.05 -7.10
CA ILE A 25 -4.66 4.69 -7.46
C ILE A 25 -4.66 6.12 -6.90
N GLY A 26 -3.54 6.51 -6.29
CA GLY A 26 -3.37 7.76 -5.56
C GLY A 26 -3.76 7.71 -4.08
N ASN A 27 -4.43 6.65 -3.60
CA ASN A 27 -4.68 6.49 -2.17
C ASN A 27 -3.40 6.13 -1.41
N TYR A 28 -3.40 6.45 -0.13
CA TYR A 28 -2.30 6.15 0.77
C TYR A 28 -2.62 4.90 1.58
N ILE A 29 -1.60 4.07 1.80
CA ILE A 29 -1.71 2.83 2.56
C ILE A 29 -0.57 2.68 3.56
N LYS A 30 -0.88 2.11 4.71
CA LYS A 30 0.08 1.77 5.76
C LYS A 30 0.29 0.28 5.82
N VAL A 31 1.55 -0.13 5.90
CA VAL A 31 1.93 -1.54 5.95
C VAL A 31 1.88 -2.06 7.39
N LEU A 32 1.16 -3.16 7.61
CA LEU A 32 0.99 -3.79 8.93
C LEU A 32 1.94 -4.96 9.15
N LYS A 33 2.39 -5.64 8.09
CA LYS A 33 3.20 -6.87 8.14
C LYS A 33 4.24 -6.90 7.02
N GLY A 34 5.27 -7.72 7.17
CA GLY A 34 6.35 -7.88 6.20
C GLY A 34 7.51 -6.90 6.38
N GLU A 35 8.38 -6.82 5.37
CA GLU A 35 9.62 -6.05 5.39
C GLU A 35 9.39 -4.55 5.58
N TYR A 36 8.34 -4.01 4.96
CA TYR A 36 8.02 -2.58 5.00
C TYR A 36 7.07 -2.20 6.14
N LYS A 37 6.90 -3.05 7.15
CA LYS A 37 5.97 -2.81 8.27
C LYS A 37 6.18 -1.43 8.90
N GLY A 38 5.08 -0.69 9.07
CA GLY A 38 5.05 0.65 9.65
C GLY A 38 5.27 1.77 8.64
N GLN A 39 5.73 1.46 7.42
CA GLN A 39 5.87 2.44 6.35
C GLN A 39 4.51 2.80 5.74
N ILE A 40 4.46 3.97 5.13
CA ILE A 40 3.29 4.47 4.40
C ILE A 40 3.72 4.74 2.95
N PHE A 41 2.87 4.32 2.02
CA PHE A 41 3.08 4.48 0.58
C PHE A 41 1.81 4.98 -0.11
N GLN A 42 1.98 5.62 -1.26
CA GLN A 42 0.93 5.91 -2.21
C GLN A 42 0.79 4.76 -3.21
N ILE A 43 -0.44 4.41 -3.59
CA ILE A 43 -0.73 3.39 -4.61
C ILE A 43 -0.50 4.00 -6.00
N ASP A 44 0.45 3.44 -6.74
CA ASP A 44 0.74 3.82 -8.12
C ASP A 44 -0.09 2.99 -9.11
N ASP A 45 -0.27 1.69 -8.81
CA ASP A 45 -0.94 0.74 -9.69
C ASP A 45 -1.52 -0.44 -8.89
N ILE A 46 -2.55 -1.08 -9.42
CA ILE A 46 -3.25 -2.20 -8.79
C ILE A 46 -3.23 -3.37 -9.76
N SER A 47 -2.72 -4.52 -9.31
CA SER A 47 -2.72 -5.75 -10.13
C SER A 47 -4.13 -6.13 -10.57
N ILE A 48 -4.25 -6.77 -11.74
CA ILE A 48 -5.54 -7.18 -12.36
C ILE A 48 -6.40 -8.05 -11.41
N ASN A 49 -5.77 -8.76 -10.46
CA ASN A 49 -6.45 -9.61 -9.49
C ASN A 49 -6.61 -8.97 -8.10
N ASN A 50 -6.22 -7.71 -7.92
CA ASN A 50 -6.20 -6.98 -6.64
C ASN A 50 -5.43 -7.66 -5.50
N GLU A 51 -4.53 -8.58 -5.82
CA GLU A 51 -3.73 -9.28 -4.82
C GLU A 51 -2.53 -8.42 -4.38
N PHE A 52 -1.99 -7.64 -5.32
CA PHE A 52 -0.83 -6.79 -5.11
C PHE A 52 -1.10 -5.34 -5.55
N PHE A 53 -0.47 -4.43 -4.82
CA PHE A 53 -0.37 -3.01 -5.13
C PHE A 53 1.08 -2.68 -5.46
N LYS A 54 1.28 -1.92 -6.54
CA LYS A 54 2.54 -1.22 -6.75
C LYS A 54 2.46 0.13 -6.07
N VAL A 55 3.47 0.44 -5.28
CA VAL A 55 3.43 1.60 -4.41
C VAL A 55 4.75 2.33 -4.36
N SER A 56 4.67 3.61 -3.99
CA SER A 56 5.82 4.49 -3.85
C SER A 56 5.69 5.43 -2.66
N ASN A 57 6.81 5.95 -2.18
CA ASN A 57 6.91 7.10 -1.28
C ASN A 57 8.11 7.95 -1.72
N TYR A 58 8.52 8.95 -0.94
CA TYR A 58 9.61 9.84 -1.33
C TYR A 58 11.00 9.17 -1.39
N ASN A 59 11.16 7.99 -0.76
CA ASN A 59 12.44 7.29 -0.67
C ASN A 59 12.51 6.01 -1.52
N LEU A 60 11.36 5.38 -1.77
CA LEU A 60 11.24 4.08 -2.43
C LEU A 60 10.13 4.14 -3.49
N SER A 61 10.36 3.54 -4.65
CA SER A 61 9.38 3.48 -5.74
C SER A 61 9.32 2.09 -6.35
N GLY A 62 8.15 1.70 -6.84
CA GLY A 62 7.95 0.42 -7.52
C GLY A 62 7.90 -0.79 -6.58
N ILE A 63 7.57 -0.58 -5.31
CA ILE A 63 7.44 -1.67 -4.32
C ILE A 63 6.14 -2.41 -4.57
N SER A 64 6.19 -3.75 -4.54
CA SER A 64 5.00 -4.59 -4.66
C SER A 64 4.57 -5.09 -3.27
N LEU A 65 3.40 -4.67 -2.81
CA LEU A 65 2.83 -5.06 -1.51
C LEU A 65 1.58 -5.91 -1.70
N LYS A 66 1.41 -6.92 -0.84
CA LYS A 66 0.15 -7.66 -0.79
C LYS A 66 -0.95 -6.82 -0.17
N ARG A 67 -2.15 -6.91 -0.72
CA ARG A 67 -3.34 -6.22 -0.19
C ARG A 67 -3.63 -6.58 1.26
N GLU A 68 -3.44 -7.84 1.65
CA GLU A 68 -3.72 -8.31 3.01
C GLU A 68 -2.78 -7.75 4.08
N ASP A 69 -1.64 -7.21 3.67
CA ASP A 69 -0.61 -6.68 4.57
C ASP A 69 -0.78 -5.18 4.83
N VAL A 70 -1.80 -4.54 4.25
CA VAL A 70 -1.95 -3.08 4.26
C VAL A 70 -3.35 -2.63 4.69
N ILE A 71 -3.44 -1.38 5.15
CA ILE A 71 -4.70 -0.67 5.41
C ILE A 71 -4.65 0.71 4.78
N LEU A 72 -5.81 1.33 4.55
CA LEU A 72 -5.88 2.72 4.13
C LEU A 72 -5.27 3.64 5.19
N ALA A 73 -4.57 4.67 4.72
CA ALA A 73 -4.04 5.76 5.50
C ALA A 73 -4.53 7.09 4.91
N THR A 74 -4.39 8.18 5.68
CA THR A 74 -4.69 9.52 5.18
C THR A 74 -3.47 10.17 4.53
N GLU A 75 -3.70 11.22 3.76
CA GLU A 75 -2.63 12.07 3.21
C GLU A 75 -1.79 12.70 4.31
N GLU A 76 -2.42 13.19 5.38
CA GLU A 76 -1.72 13.75 6.55
C GLU A 76 -0.76 12.75 7.20
N GLU A 77 -1.16 11.47 7.29
CA GLU A 77 -0.30 10.42 7.82
C GLU A 77 0.91 10.17 6.90
N PHE A 78 0.69 10.16 5.58
CA PHE A 78 1.76 10.00 4.58
C PHE A 78 2.77 11.16 4.64
N ASP A 79 2.31 12.41 4.65
CA ASP A 79 3.18 13.59 4.73
C ASP A 79 3.98 13.63 6.04
N LYS A 80 3.33 13.29 7.16
CA LYS A 80 4.00 13.23 8.46
C LYS A 80 5.06 12.14 8.50
N PHE A 81 4.78 10.96 7.94
CA PHE A 81 5.74 9.87 7.84
C PHE A 81 6.98 10.30 7.03
N ASN A 82 6.76 10.88 5.86
CA ASN A 82 7.85 11.32 4.98
C ASN A 82 8.66 12.48 5.56
N SER A 83 8.01 13.44 6.22
CA SER A 83 8.68 14.56 6.89
C SER A 83 9.60 14.09 8.02
N ASN A 84 9.16 13.09 8.80
CA ASN A 84 9.99 12.48 9.84
C ASN A 84 11.21 11.74 9.27
N LEU A 85 11.05 11.05 8.13
CA LEU A 85 12.15 10.40 7.43
C LEU A 85 13.20 11.39 6.92
N GLN A 86 12.76 12.49 6.28
CA GLN A 86 13.69 13.54 5.82
C GLN A 86 14.48 14.13 7.00
N ASN A 87 13.80 14.46 8.11
CA ASN A 87 14.46 15.01 9.29
C ASN A 87 15.47 14.04 9.94
N GLN A 88 15.21 12.73 9.88
CA GLN A 88 16.18 11.72 10.34
C GLN A 88 17.40 11.63 9.43
N SER A 89 17.22 11.71 8.10
CA SER A 89 18.33 11.74 7.14
C SER A 89 19.20 12.99 7.30
N PHE A 90 18.61 14.15 7.64
CA PHE A 90 19.37 15.37 7.92
C PHE A 90 20.11 15.32 9.27
N SER A 91 19.54 14.67 10.29
CA SER A 91 20.19 14.51 11.60
C SER A 91 21.43 13.62 11.55
N SER A 92 21.49 12.64 10.65
CA SER A 92 22.67 11.75 10.51
C SER A 92 23.84 12.41 9.79
N SER A 93 23.59 13.37 8.89
CA SER A 93 24.64 14.06 8.13
C SER A 93 25.41 15.09 8.95
N PHE A 94 24.81 15.60 10.04
CA PHE A 94 25.47 16.57 10.93
C PHE A 94 26.44 15.91 11.93
N LEU A 95 26.30 14.60 12.19
CA LEU A 95 27.15 13.88 13.15
C LEU A 95 28.39 13.24 12.50
N SER A 96 28.52 13.29 11.17
CA SER A 96 29.71 12.82 10.45
C SER A 96 30.77 13.92 10.20
N GLU A 97 30.52 15.16 10.65
CA GLU A 97 31.43 16.30 10.48
C GLU A 97 32.01 16.86 11.81
N ILE A 98 31.90 16.12 12.92
CA ILE A 98 32.56 16.44 14.21
C ILE A 98 33.56 15.33 14.55
#